data_AF-A0AA36N496-F1
#
_entry.id   AF-A0AA36N496-F1
#
_cell.length_a   1.000
_cell.length_b   1.000
_cell.length_c   1.000
_cell.angle_alpha   90.00
_cell.angle_beta   90.00
_cell.angle_gamma   90.00
#
_symmetry.space_group_name_H-M   'P 1'
#
loop_
_entity.id
_entity.type
_entity.pdbx_description
1 polymer ?
#
loop_
_entity_poly.entity_id
_entity_poly.type
_entity_poly.pdbx_seq_one_letter_code
_entity_poly.pdbx_strand_id
1 'polypeptide(L)'
;MAYGAEGSNPFSLPQELECFWLQEPAPERSAEERLQEKKLRVWEKPTCSSSYGSIRKVRDEELPMAPVPESVHLALAAAKAKVMEEERPDNTFLTTVATKPAVGLVEPLHKSEKDIRSYVQKKREVFLVHMACDNKREEIVRLDAMAKAKEDALAASQQTLDDDAKKFEEYLQERISKASEATKDSESHAKVKQDKATKIKQLKQQIATVQSETGKLKETRSECERYKHFLEKLTPSEWKEKQARKKEQRKKDRAERWKNERLAPILEQLAIEEDRLSEKFAQEEAEAEASKKRSKKSRRREDEEELMQKQRERDLRKKRIQKRREEEERKINAEYFEVSSEEEPELFFQEPQQLMDTFTDLEELNLFLIQSSQGTEQELDEMRHNFAVMKKDMGQKVQQLKDQIMQLEQSINQEKRRGEELRQSYAEKASTAAQDKRLSSLAEKVLEVYARCDLARDQQQPDTLQMLGAIESRIEELIQGLDEAYQQDQDMVIGLEWKKERDRRERVRENRLREQSEKQEDRLKQSLQRSQKPVFKKAGKQVMYRSPPLRQERKVVEDTTDDEAHAADHKVFDIYIDRKTGVPHTEMPVEETRPGRGPLSPKSNATARESS
;
A
#
# COMPACT_ATOMS: atom_id res chain seq x y z
N MET A 1 4.78 -0.78 -42.57
CA MET A 1 5.96 -1.30 -43.29
C MET A 1 5.62 -2.69 -43.77
N ALA A 2 5.99 -3.07 -44.99
CA ALA A 2 5.51 -4.29 -45.63
C ALA A 2 6.20 -5.55 -45.08
N TYR A 3 5.43 -6.63 -44.92
CA TYR A 3 5.97 -7.98 -44.78
C TYR A 3 6.30 -8.53 -46.18
N GLY A 4 7.57 -8.74 -46.46
CA GLY A 4 8.04 -9.46 -47.66
C GLY A 4 8.70 -10.76 -47.22
N ALA A 5 8.10 -11.90 -47.60
CA ALA A 5 8.59 -13.22 -47.26
C ALA A 5 8.53 -14.15 -48.48
N GLU A 6 9.58 -14.11 -49.31
CA GLU A 6 9.81 -15.08 -50.38
C GLU A 6 11.25 -15.61 -50.31
N GLY A 7 11.49 -16.46 -49.31
CA GLY A 7 12.63 -17.37 -49.33
C GLY A 7 12.19 -18.70 -49.95
N SER A 8 12.30 -18.82 -51.28
CA SER A 8 11.99 -20.08 -51.96
C SER A 8 12.94 -21.18 -51.48
N ASN A 9 12.38 -22.34 -51.11
CA ASN A 9 13.12 -23.42 -50.44
C ASN A 9 13.94 -24.24 -51.45
N PRO A 10 15.28 -24.25 -51.40
CA PRO A 10 16.12 -25.00 -52.35
C PRO A 10 16.08 -26.54 -52.15
N PHE A 11 15.27 -27.05 -51.22
CA PHE A 11 15.08 -28.47 -50.96
C PHE A 11 13.62 -28.96 -51.13
N SER A 12 12.83 -28.32 -52.00
CA SER A 12 11.59 -28.92 -52.49
C SER A 12 11.87 -29.89 -53.63
N LEU A 13 11.35 -31.13 -53.51
CA LEU A 13 11.35 -32.10 -54.62
C LEU A 13 10.48 -31.56 -55.77
N PRO A 14 10.97 -31.56 -57.03
CA PRO A 14 10.15 -31.29 -58.20
C PRO A 14 8.97 -32.28 -58.30
N GLN A 15 7.86 -31.83 -58.91
CA GLN A 15 6.76 -32.76 -59.23
C GLN A 15 7.27 -33.86 -60.17
N GLU A 16 6.82 -35.10 -59.94
CA GLU A 16 7.41 -36.35 -60.45
C GLU A 16 7.29 -36.59 -61.98
N LEU A 17 7.09 -35.52 -62.78
CA LEU A 17 6.82 -35.57 -64.21
C LEU A 17 7.84 -34.81 -65.09
N GLU A 18 8.84 -34.14 -64.51
CA GLU A 18 9.90 -33.46 -65.30
C GLU A 18 11.17 -34.30 -65.51
N CYS A 19 11.25 -35.50 -64.93
CA CYS A 19 12.44 -36.35 -64.97
C CYS A 19 12.63 -37.16 -66.27
N PHE A 20 11.73 -37.06 -67.25
CA PHE A 20 11.67 -37.95 -68.42
C PHE A 20 11.63 -37.25 -69.79
N TRP A 21 12.10 -36.00 -69.87
CA TRP A 21 12.42 -35.39 -71.16
C TRP A 21 13.79 -35.86 -71.63
N LEU A 22 13.79 -36.94 -72.43
CA LEU A 22 14.88 -37.20 -73.36
C LEU A 22 15.08 -35.92 -74.18
N GLN A 23 16.32 -35.45 -74.26
CA GLN A 23 16.67 -34.13 -74.80
C GLN A 23 16.18 -33.97 -76.25
N GLU A 24 14.99 -33.38 -76.44
CA GLU A 24 14.45 -33.10 -77.76
C GLU A 24 15.42 -32.16 -78.49
N PRO A 25 15.78 -32.43 -79.76
CA PRO A 25 16.58 -31.49 -80.54
C PRO A 25 15.81 -30.18 -80.66
N ALA A 26 16.50 -29.06 -80.40
CA ALA A 26 15.92 -27.73 -80.25
C ALA A 26 14.84 -27.42 -81.31
N PRO A 27 13.73 -26.76 -80.94
CA PRO A 27 12.56 -26.57 -81.81
C PRO A 27 12.87 -25.88 -83.15
N GLU A 28 13.97 -25.14 -83.22
CA GLU A 28 14.53 -24.53 -84.43
C GLU A 28 14.90 -25.59 -85.49
N ARG A 29 15.57 -26.68 -85.12
CA ARG A 29 15.94 -27.76 -86.08
C ARG A 29 14.70 -28.44 -86.65
N SER A 30 13.71 -28.74 -85.79
CA SER A 30 12.42 -29.29 -86.22
C SER A 30 11.64 -28.33 -87.15
N ALA A 31 11.81 -27.02 -87.00
CA ALA A 31 11.22 -26.03 -87.89
C ALA A 31 11.96 -25.95 -89.25
N GLU A 32 13.29 -26.07 -89.25
CA GLU A 32 14.12 -26.13 -90.45
C GLU A 32 13.84 -27.39 -91.30
N GLU A 33 13.75 -28.56 -90.68
CA GLU A 33 13.37 -29.82 -91.34
C GLU A 33 12.00 -29.69 -92.02
N ARG A 34 11.00 -29.15 -91.32
CA ARG A 34 9.66 -28.86 -91.88
C ARG A 34 9.67 -27.82 -93.01
N LEU A 35 10.68 -26.96 -93.11
CA LEU A 35 10.87 -26.05 -94.24
C LEU A 35 11.55 -26.75 -95.44
N GLN A 36 12.41 -27.74 -95.19
CA GLN A 36 13.01 -28.57 -96.24
C GLN A 36 11.98 -29.53 -96.85
N GLU A 37 11.18 -30.22 -96.03
CA GLU A 37 10.10 -31.11 -96.51
C GLU A 37 9.03 -30.41 -97.35
N LYS A 38 8.83 -29.10 -97.15
CA LYS A 38 7.93 -28.29 -97.99
C LYS A 38 8.45 -28.07 -99.41
N LYS A 39 9.77 -28.20 -99.64
CA LYS A 39 10.41 -28.04 -100.95
C LYS A 39 10.46 -29.34 -101.77
N LEU A 40 10.29 -30.50 -101.14
CA LEU A 40 10.25 -31.81 -101.79
C LEU A 40 8.92 -32.07 -102.50
N ARG A 41 8.98 -32.73 -103.67
CA ARG A 41 7.79 -33.14 -104.42
C ARG A 41 7.09 -34.30 -103.72
N VAL A 42 5.83 -34.55 -104.05
CA VAL A 42 4.97 -35.49 -103.29
C VAL A 42 5.54 -36.93 -103.24
N TRP A 43 6.25 -37.37 -104.26
CA TRP A 43 6.92 -38.69 -104.31
C TRP A 43 8.33 -38.72 -103.69
N GLU A 44 8.89 -37.57 -103.31
CA GLU A 44 10.20 -37.44 -102.65
C GLU A 44 10.07 -37.35 -101.12
N LYS A 45 8.84 -37.22 -100.60
CA LYS A 45 8.59 -37.16 -99.16
C LYS A 45 8.63 -38.56 -98.55
N PRO A 46 9.32 -38.75 -97.41
CA PRO A 46 9.30 -40.03 -96.71
C PRO A 46 7.88 -40.35 -96.23
N THR A 47 7.42 -41.58 -96.45
CA THR A 47 6.19 -42.06 -95.82
C THR A 47 6.46 -42.39 -94.35
N CYS A 48 5.43 -42.35 -93.49
CA CYS A 48 5.58 -42.60 -92.06
C CYS A 48 6.27 -43.96 -91.74
N SER A 49 6.14 -44.95 -92.65
CA SER A 49 6.82 -46.25 -92.62
C SER A 49 8.32 -46.24 -92.94
N SER A 50 8.87 -45.20 -93.56
CA SER A 50 10.31 -45.09 -93.87
C SER A 50 11.09 -44.26 -92.85
N SER A 51 10.40 -43.47 -92.02
CA SER A 51 11.01 -42.65 -90.96
C SER A 51 11.40 -43.47 -89.72
N TYR A 52 10.63 -44.51 -89.38
CA TYR A 52 10.91 -45.37 -88.23
C TYR A 52 11.63 -46.66 -88.65
N GLY A 53 12.97 -46.61 -88.61
CA GLY A 53 13.80 -47.76 -88.22
C GLY A 53 13.80 -48.99 -89.13
N SER A 54 14.11 -48.85 -90.42
CA SER A 54 14.56 -50.01 -91.21
C SER A 54 16.03 -50.31 -90.93
N ILE A 55 16.32 -51.16 -89.95
CA ILE A 55 17.67 -51.71 -89.73
C ILE A 55 18.00 -52.64 -90.91
N ARG A 56 18.59 -52.06 -91.97
CA ARG A 56 19.18 -52.83 -93.06
C ARG A 56 20.39 -53.60 -92.51
N LYS A 57 20.38 -54.93 -92.64
CA LYS A 57 21.63 -55.69 -92.62
C LYS A 57 22.39 -55.35 -93.90
N VAL A 58 23.49 -54.62 -93.75
CA VAL A 58 24.46 -54.37 -94.82
C VAL A 58 24.89 -55.73 -95.38
N ARG A 59 24.76 -55.91 -96.69
CA ARG A 59 25.40 -57.03 -97.41
C ARG A 59 26.80 -56.60 -97.81
N ASP A 60 27.73 -57.54 -97.94
CA ASP A 60 29.13 -57.22 -98.33
C ASP A 60 29.25 -56.51 -99.69
N GLU A 61 28.21 -56.58 -100.54
CA GLU A 61 28.09 -55.87 -101.81
C GLU A 61 27.63 -54.39 -101.67
N GLU A 62 27.09 -53.99 -100.51
CA GLU A 62 26.69 -52.59 -100.21
C GLU A 62 27.80 -51.80 -99.51
N LEU A 63 28.92 -52.45 -99.15
CA LEU A 63 30.16 -51.73 -98.86
C LEU A 63 30.66 -51.10 -100.17
N PRO A 64 30.88 -49.77 -100.23
CA PRO A 64 31.59 -49.21 -101.37
C PRO A 64 32.98 -49.84 -101.37
N MET A 65 33.28 -50.66 -102.39
CA MET A 65 34.67 -50.87 -102.77
C MET A 65 35.23 -49.50 -103.09
N ALA A 66 35.94 -48.92 -102.12
CA ALA A 66 36.64 -47.66 -102.31
C ALA A 66 37.45 -47.81 -103.60
N PRO A 67 37.35 -46.85 -104.54
CA PRO A 67 38.13 -46.93 -105.77
C PRO A 67 39.58 -47.11 -105.33
N VAL A 68 40.18 -48.22 -105.78
CA VAL A 68 41.50 -48.67 -105.34
C VAL A 68 42.43 -47.47 -105.37
N PRO A 69 43.00 -47.03 -104.23
CA PRO A 69 43.68 -45.74 -104.16
C PRO A 69 44.74 -45.61 -105.26
N GLU A 70 44.96 -44.41 -105.78
CA GLU A 70 45.90 -44.20 -106.88
C GLU A 70 47.33 -44.64 -106.49
N SER A 71 47.66 -44.62 -105.20
CA SER A 71 48.87 -45.22 -104.61
C SER A 71 48.94 -46.74 -104.76
N VAL A 72 47.81 -47.45 -104.70
CA VAL A 72 47.72 -48.91 -104.93
C VAL A 72 47.78 -49.21 -106.42
N HIS A 73 47.21 -48.38 -107.30
CA HIS A 73 47.48 -48.46 -108.74
C HIS A 73 48.97 -48.26 -109.05
N LEU A 74 49.63 -47.29 -108.41
CA LEU A 74 51.07 -47.07 -108.51
C LEU A 74 51.88 -48.25 -107.97
N ALA A 75 51.49 -48.81 -106.82
CA ALA A 75 52.15 -49.96 -106.21
C ALA A 75 52.00 -51.22 -107.06
N LEU A 76 50.84 -51.43 -107.69
CA LEU A 76 50.57 -52.54 -108.60
C LEU A 76 51.37 -52.38 -109.91
N ALA A 77 51.49 -51.15 -110.43
CA ALA A 77 52.37 -50.84 -111.54
C ALA A 77 53.86 -51.01 -111.19
N ALA A 78 54.30 -50.62 -109.99
CA ALA A 78 55.67 -50.75 -109.52
C ALA A 78 56.05 -52.21 -109.19
N ALA A 79 55.11 -53.00 -108.64
CA ALA A 79 55.27 -54.44 -108.47
C ALA A 79 55.35 -55.15 -109.82
N LYS A 80 54.48 -54.79 -110.78
CA LYS A 80 54.54 -55.28 -112.15
C LYS A 80 55.86 -54.91 -112.83
N ALA A 81 56.38 -53.70 -112.62
CA ALA A 81 57.68 -53.29 -113.12
C ALA A 81 58.84 -54.09 -112.50
N LYS A 82 58.85 -54.30 -111.17
CA LYS A 82 59.88 -55.10 -110.49
C LYS A 82 59.90 -56.56 -110.93
N VAL A 83 58.74 -57.21 -111.03
CA VAL A 83 58.65 -58.61 -111.50
C VAL A 83 59.15 -58.72 -112.95
N MET A 84 58.84 -57.75 -113.82
CA MET A 84 59.34 -57.68 -115.19
C MET A 84 60.84 -57.30 -115.30
N GLU A 85 61.45 -56.76 -114.23
CA GLU A 85 62.87 -56.42 -114.18
C GLU A 85 63.73 -57.55 -113.57
N GLU A 86 63.18 -58.29 -112.61
CA GLU A 86 63.83 -59.46 -111.98
C GLU A 86 63.71 -60.75 -112.84
N GLU A 87 62.61 -60.96 -113.58
CA GLU A 87 62.49 -62.04 -114.58
C GLU A 87 62.76 -61.55 -116.01
N ARG A 88 63.96 -61.00 -116.28
CA ARG A 88 64.46 -60.96 -117.68
C ARG A 88 64.72 -62.41 -118.14
N PRO A 89 64.02 -62.92 -119.17
CA PRO A 89 64.27 -64.27 -119.65
C PRO A 89 65.66 -64.31 -120.29
N ASP A 90 66.53 -65.10 -119.67
CA ASP A 90 67.90 -65.34 -120.10
C ASP A 90 67.87 -66.00 -121.51
N ASN A 91 68.13 -65.21 -122.55
CA ASN A 91 68.08 -65.62 -123.97
C ASN A 91 69.08 -66.77 -124.32
N THR A 92 69.88 -67.14 -123.33
CA THR A 92 70.77 -68.30 -123.21
C THR A 92 70.06 -69.64 -123.44
N PHE A 93 68.76 -69.80 -123.17
CA PHE A 93 68.07 -71.08 -123.42
C PHE A 93 67.81 -71.35 -124.92
N LEU A 94 67.49 -70.32 -125.71
CA LEU A 94 67.20 -70.49 -127.15
C LEU A 94 68.47 -70.79 -127.96
N THR A 95 69.63 -70.34 -127.49
CA THR A 95 70.95 -70.54 -128.14
C THR A 95 71.66 -71.82 -127.70
N THR A 96 71.48 -72.27 -126.46
CA THR A 96 72.14 -73.49 -125.94
C THR A 96 71.52 -74.79 -126.46
N VAL A 97 70.21 -74.85 -126.65
CA VAL A 97 69.50 -76.03 -127.21
C VAL A 97 69.85 -76.26 -128.69
N ALA A 98 70.41 -75.27 -129.38
CA ALA A 98 70.73 -75.35 -130.82
C ALA A 98 72.17 -75.82 -131.13
N THR A 99 73.10 -75.83 -130.17
CA THR A 99 74.54 -75.88 -130.49
C THR A 99 75.42 -76.85 -129.68
N LYS A 100 74.85 -77.72 -128.83
CA LYS A 100 75.62 -78.78 -128.13
C LYS A 100 74.92 -80.15 -128.13
N PRO A 101 75.43 -81.15 -128.87
CA PRO A 101 75.01 -82.55 -128.72
C PRO A 101 75.74 -83.19 -127.53
N ALA A 102 75.00 -83.57 -126.49
CA ALA A 102 75.51 -84.40 -125.40
C ALA A 102 75.21 -85.89 -125.67
N VAL A 103 76.30 -86.63 -125.88
CA VAL A 103 76.42 -88.09 -125.97
C VAL A 103 75.44 -88.85 -125.05
N GLY A 104 74.81 -89.92 -125.57
CA GLY A 104 74.64 -91.12 -124.75
C GLY A 104 73.25 -91.72 -124.50
N LEU A 105 72.22 -91.46 -125.31
CA LEU A 105 71.09 -92.40 -125.39
C LEU A 105 70.69 -92.66 -126.85
N VAL A 106 71.26 -93.73 -127.42
CA VAL A 106 70.87 -94.28 -128.72
C VAL A 106 69.94 -95.46 -128.48
N GLU A 107 68.66 -95.27 -128.75
CA GLU A 107 67.86 -96.28 -129.45
C GLU A 107 67.33 -95.63 -130.74
N PRO A 108 67.56 -96.24 -131.92
CA PRO A 108 67.40 -95.53 -133.19
C PRO A 108 65.95 -95.53 -133.68
N LEU A 109 65.18 -94.50 -133.32
CA LEU A 109 63.86 -94.30 -133.93
C LEU A 109 64.00 -93.81 -135.38
N HIS A 110 63.76 -94.74 -136.29
CA HIS A 110 63.54 -94.61 -137.73
C HIS A 110 63.34 -93.19 -138.31
N LYS A 111 64.12 -92.89 -139.35
CA LYS A 111 63.84 -91.80 -140.30
C LYS A 111 62.40 -91.92 -140.83
N SER A 112 61.58 -90.91 -140.53
CA SER A 112 60.41 -90.54 -141.32
C SER A 112 60.22 -89.03 -141.22
N GLU A 113 60.03 -88.38 -142.35
CA GLU A 113 59.87 -86.93 -142.44
C GLU A 113 58.57 -86.52 -141.74
N LYS A 114 58.68 -85.86 -140.59
CA LYS A 114 57.53 -85.30 -139.87
C LYS A 114 57.59 -83.79 -139.93
N ASP A 115 57.03 -83.30 -141.04
CA ASP A 115 56.57 -81.95 -141.35
C ASP A 115 56.96 -80.86 -140.33
N ILE A 116 57.71 -79.84 -140.79
CA ILE A 116 58.10 -78.63 -140.05
C ILE A 116 56.90 -78.02 -139.31
N ARG A 117 55.71 -78.12 -139.89
CA ARG A 117 54.44 -77.69 -139.29
C ARG A 117 54.19 -78.29 -137.91
N SER A 118 54.54 -79.57 -137.69
CA SER A 118 54.37 -80.26 -136.41
C SER A 118 55.32 -79.78 -135.31
N TYR A 119 56.55 -79.40 -135.68
CA TYR A 119 57.52 -78.80 -134.76
C TYR A 119 57.08 -77.38 -134.37
N VAL A 120 56.64 -76.59 -135.36
CA VAL A 120 56.07 -75.24 -135.13
C VAL A 120 54.81 -75.31 -134.28
N GLN A 121 53.95 -76.32 -134.48
CA GLN A 121 52.77 -76.58 -133.63
C GLN A 121 53.18 -76.79 -132.16
N LYS A 122 54.09 -77.73 -131.88
CA LYS A 122 54.57 -77.99 -130.50
C LYS A 122 55.24 -76.77 -129.86
N LYS A 123 56.02 -76.00 -130.64
CA LYS A 123 56.62 -74.74 -130.16
C LYS A 123 55.55 -73.68 -129.82
N ARG A 124 54.46 -73.60 -130.59
CA ARG A 124 53.30 -72.73 -130.29
C ARG A 124 52.54 -73.22 -129.04
N GLU A 125 52.33 -74.52 -128.90
CA GLU A 125 51.69 -75.11 -127.71
C GLU A 125 52.49 -74.80 -126.43
N VAL A 126 53.82 -74.96 -126.46
CA VAL A 126 54.71 -74.56 -125.36
C VAL A 126 54.63 -73.05 -125.08
N PHE A 127 54.60 -72.21 -126.12
CA PHE A 127 54.45 -70.75 -125.96
C PHE A 127 53.10 -70.35 -125.34
N LEU A 128 52.00 -71.00 -125.75
CA LEU A 128 50.67 -70.76 -125.19
C LEU A 128 50.58 -71.21 -123.73
N VAL A 129 51.22 -72.33 -123.37
CA VAL A 129 51.32 -72.76 -121.97
C VAL A 129 52.18 -71.80 -121.15
N HIS A 130 53.31 -71.31 -121.68
CA HIS A 130 54.14 -70.31 -121.00
C HIS A 130 53.36 -69.02 -120.77
N MET A 131 52.76 -68.45 -121.81
CA MET A 131 51.89 -67.26 -121.72
C MET A 131 50.72 -67.47 -120.75
N ALA A 132 50.13 -68.67 -120.68
CA ALA A 132 49.08 -68.98 -119.70
C ALA A 132 49.61 -69.10 -118.27
N CYS A 133 50.84 -69.56 -118.07
CA CYS A 133 51.53 -69.54 -116.78
C CYS A 133 51.89 -68.11 -116.37
N ASP A 134 52.38 -67.28 -117.29
CA ASP A 134 52.78 -65.89 -117.03
C ASP A 134 51.54 -65.04 -116.70
N ASN A 135 50.45 -65.18 -117.47
CA ASN A 135 49.15 -64.57 -117.14
C ASN A 135 48.64 -64.99 -115.75
N LYS A 136 48.85 -66.27 -115.35
CA LYS A 136 48.51 -66.74 -114.00
C LYS A 136 49.44 -66.17 -112.93
N ARG A 137 50.74 -66.01 -113.21
CA ARG A 137 51.71 -65.37 -112.30
C ARG A 137 51.36 -63.89 -112.09
N GLU A 138 51.08 -63.16 -113.17
CA GLU A 138 50.60 -61.77 -113.08
C GLU A 138 49.31 -61.67 -112.25
N GLU A 139 48.35 -62.56 -112.48
CA GLU A 139 47.09 -62.57 -111.74
C GLU A 139 47.27 -62.95 -110.26
N ILE A 140 48.18 -63.88 -109.93
CA ILE A 140 48.55 -64.19 -108.55
C ILE A 140 49.15 -62.95 -107.87
N VAL A 141 50.12 -62.28 -108.51
CA VAL A 141 50.73 -61.04 -107.98
C VAL A 141 49.68 -59.92 -107.82
N ARG A 142 48.71 -59.82 -108.75
CA ARG A 142 47.58 -58.88 -108.67
C ARG A 142 46.69 -59.17 -107.47
N LEU A 143 46.38 -60.45 -107.22
CA LEU A 143 45.57 -60.89 -106.09
C LEU A 143 46.30 -60.73 -104.76
N ASP A 144 47.59 -61.05 -104.69
CA ASP A 144 48.44 -60.85 -103.50
C ASP A 144 48.58 -59.37 -103.15
N ALA A 145 48.76 -58.49 -104.15
CA ALA A 145 48.77 -57.04 -103.93
C ALA A 145 47.40 -56.52 -103.43
N MET A 146 46.30 -57.06 -103.97
CA MET A 146 44.95 -56.73 -103.51
C MET A 146 44.65 -57.28 -102.11
N ALA A 147 45.20 -58.45 -101.75
CA ALA A 147 45.10 -59.03 -100.41
C ALA A 147 45.86 -58.18 -99.40
N LYS A 148 47.13 -57.84 -99.66
CA LYS A 148 47.92 -56.95 -98.79
C LYS A 148 47.27 -55.58 -98.60
N ALA A 149 46.78 -54.95 -99.67
CA ALA A 149 46.07 -53.68 -99.56
C ALA A 149 44.78 -53.77 -98.70
N LYS A 150 44.12 -54.93 -98.66
CA LYS A 150 43.00 -55.19 -97.74
C LYS A 150 43.48 -55.45 -96.31
N GLU A 151 44.56 -56.20 -96.12
CA GLU A 151 45.17 -56.44 -94.80
C GLU A 151 45.66 -55.13 -94.17
N ASP A 152 46.35 -54.27 -94.93
CA ASP A 152 46.80 -52.94 -94.49
C ASP A 152 45.60 -52.04 -94.13
N ALA A 153 44.53 -52.05 -94.93
CA ALA A 153 43.31 -51.29 -94.65
C ALA A 153 42.56 -51.80 -93.41
N LEU A 154 42.52 -53.13 -93.20
CA LEU A 154 41.96 -53.74 -92.00
C LEU A 154 42.80 -53.42 -90.76
N ALA A 155 44.13 -53.47 -90.86
CA ALA A 155 45.03 -53.11 -89.79
C ALA A 155 44.90 -51.63 -89.39
N ALA A 156 44.81 -50.72 -90.37
CA ALA A 156 44.53 -49.31 -90.12
C ALA A 156 43.16 -49.10 -89.45
N SER A 157 42.11 -49.80 -89.91
CA SER A 157 40.79 -49.75 -89.29
C SER A 157 40.81 -50.29 -87.86
N GLN A 158 41.51 -51.40 -87.61
CA GLN A 158 41.69 -51.95 -86.27
C GLN A 158 42.40 -50.95 -85.35
N GLN A 159 43.51 -50.35 -85.82
CA GLN A 159 44.22 -49.33 -85.06
C GLN A 159 43.32 -48.13 -84.71
N THR A 160 42.47 -47.66 -85.63
CA THR A 160 41.52 -46.57 -85.32
C THR A 160 40.49 -46.96 -84.26
N LEU A 161 40.03 -48.22 -84.25
CA LEU A 161 39.14 -48.73 -83.21
C LEU A 161 39.85 -48.90 -81.85
N ASP A 162 41.10 -49.38 -81.85
CA ASP A 162 41.92 -49.49 -80.65
C ASP A 162 42.23 -48.11 -80.03
N ASP A 163 42.49 -47.09 -80.87
CA ASP A 163 42.72 -45.72 -80.43
C ASP A 163 41.44 -45.03 -79.94
N ASP A 164 40.28 -45.31 -80.54
CA ASP A 164 38.99 -44.86 -80.01
C ASP A 164 38.60 -45.58 -78.71
N ALA A 165 38.90 -46.87 -78.56
CA ALA A 165 38.73 -47.61 -77.31
C ALA A 165 39.55 -46.98 -76.16
N LYS A 166 40.83 -46.63 -76.42
CA LYS A 166 41.67 -45.90 -75.44
C LYS A 166 41.05 -44.56 -75.06
N LYS A 167 40.57 -43.76 -76.02
CA LYS A 167 39.89 -42.48 -75.72
C LYS A 167 38.64 -42.67 -74.87
N PHE A 168 37.87 -43.75 -75.09
CA PHE A 168 36.72 -44.09 -74.26
C PHE A 168 37.14 -44.51 -72.83
N GLU A 169 38.20 -45.30 -72.68
CA GLU A 169 38.75 -45.65 -71.37
C GLU A 169 39.27 -44.41 -70.62
N GLU A 170 40.03 -43.54 -71.29
CA GLU A 170 40.51 -42.25 -70.76
C GLU A 170 39.34 -41.36 -70.34
N TYR A 171 38.30 -41.23 -71.17
CA TYR A 171 37.09 -40.46 -70.84
C TYR A 171 36.33 -41.03 -69.63
N LEU A 172 36.22 -42.36 -69.53
CA LEU A 172 35.61 -43.01 -68.36
C LEU A 172 36.45 -42.80 -67.11
N GLN A 173 37.78 -42.92 -67.19
CA GLN A 173 38.69 -42.64 -66.08
C GLN A 173 38.61 -41.17 -65.64
N GLU A 174 38.61 -40.22 -66.58
CA GLU A 174 38.48 -38.79 -66.29
C GLU A 174 37.12 -38.48 -65.63
N ARG A 175 36.03 -39.10 -66.10
CA ARG A 175 34.69 -38.92 -65.51
C ARG A 175 34.59 -39.54 -64.11
N ILE A 176 35.19 -40.72 -63.88
CA ILE A 176 35.26 -41.35 -62.56
C ILE A 176 36.13 -40.52 -61.61
N SER A 177 37.26 -39.97 -62.10
CA SER A 177 38.13 -39.06 -61.34
C SER A 177 37.33 -37.83 -60.90
N LYS A 178 36.72 -37.10 -61.85
CA LYS A 178 35.88 -35.92 -61.57
C LYS A 178 34.71 -36.23 -60.62
N ALA A 179 34.09 -37.41 -60.74
CA ALA A 179 33.04 -37.84 -59.82
C ALA A 179 33.58 -38.09 -58.40
N SER A 180 34.76 -38.73 -58.28
CA SER A 180 35.39 -39.00 -56.98
C SER A 180 35.94 -37.74 -56.29
N GLU A 181 36.43 -36.78 -57.08
CA GLU A 181 36.77 -35.42 -56.62
C GLU A 181 35.53 -34.71 -56.10
N ALA A 182 34.43 -34.69 -56.86
CA ALA A 182 33.17 -34.08 -56.43
C ALA A 182 32.59 -34.71 -55.14
N THR A 183 32.69 -36.04 -54.98
CA THR A 183 32.29 -36.69 -53.72
C THR A 183 33.20 -36.30 -52.56
N LYS A 184 34.51 -36.24 -52.78
CA LYS A 184 35.49 -35.86 -51.75
C LYS A 184 35.33 -34.40 -51.32
N ASP A 185 35.04 -33.49 -52.25
CA ASP A 185 34.76 -32.09 -51.95
C ASP A 185 33.46 -31.95 -51.16
N SER A 186 32.40 -32.67 -51.57
CA SER A 186 31.13 -32.76 -50.82
C SER A 186 31.34 -33.29 -49.39
N GLU A 187 32.12 -34.36 -49.21
CA GLU A 187 32.49 -34.89 -47.89
C GLU A 187 33.28 -33.88 -47.06
N SER A 188 34.21 -33.15 -47.68
CA SER A 188 34.99 -32.11 -47.01
C SER A 188 34.09 -30.97 -46.49
N HIS A 189 33.13 -30.53 -47.30
CA HIS A 189 32.14 -29.52 -46.93
C HIS A 189 31.17 -30.04 -45.86
N ALA A 190 30.76 -31.31 -45.94
CA ALA A 190 29.93 -31.97 -44.93
C ALA A 190 30.66 -32.05 -43.57
N LYS A 191 31.95 -32.40 -43.57
CA LYS A 191 32.80 -32.41 -42.37
C LYS A 191 32.92 -31.02 -41.75
N VAL A 192 33.23 -29.99 -42.53
CA VAL A 192 33.28 -28.59 -42.05
C VAL A 192 31.93 -28.13 -41.48
N LYS A 193 30.80 -28.56 -42.07
CA LYS A 193 29.46 -28.31 -41.54
C LYS A 193 29.24 -29.04 -40.20
N GLN A 194 29.69 -30.27 -40.07
CA GLN A 194 29.60 -31.06 -38.83
C GLN A 194 30.44 -30.43 -37.71
N ASP A 195 31.68 -30.01 -37.99
CA ASP A 195 32.57 -29.33 -37.04
C ASP A 195 32.00 -27.98 -36.57
N LYS A 196 31.38 -27.22 -37.48
CA LYS A 196 30.62 -26.00 -37.12
C LYS A 196 29.41 -26.32 -36.24
N ALA A 197 28.67 -27.40 -36.53
CA ALA A 197 27.50 -27.80 -35.76
C ALA A 197 27.87 -28.27 -34.33
N THR A 198 28.97 -29.03 -34.17
CA THR A 198 29.47 -29.41 -32.84
C THR A 198 29.97 -28.18 -32.07
N LYS A 199 30.66 -27.24 -32.73
CA LYS A 199 31.07 -25.98 -32.09
C LYS A 199 29.88 -25.11 -31.66
N ILE A 200 28.82 -25.02 -32.48
CA ILE A 200 27.57 -24.34 -32.10
C ILE A 200 26.93 -25.02 -30.87
N LYS A 201 26.92 -26.36 -30.81
CA LYS A 201 26.40 -27.10 -29.64
C LYS A 201 27.20 -26.79 -28.37
N GLN A 202 28.54 -26.78 -28.46
CA GLN A 202 29.42 -26.41 -27.34
C GLN A 202 29.18 -24.97 -26.88
N LEU A 203 29.10 -24.00 -27.80
CA LEU A 203 28.84 -22.60 -27.47
C LEU A 203 27.45 -22.41 -26.83
N LYS A 204 26.41 -23.10 -27.32
CA LYS A 204 25.08 -23.10 -26.70
C LYS A 204 25.10 -23.65 -25.27
N GLN A 205 25.87 -24.72 -25.03
CA GLN A 205 26.05 -25.26 -23.68
C GLN A 205 26.77 -24.26 -22.76
N GLN A 206 27.85 -23.62 -23.23
CA GLN A 206 28.55 -22.58 -22.46
C GLN A 206 27.64 -21.38 -22.15
N ILE A 207 26.82 -20.93 -23.10
CA ILE A 207 25.82 -19.87 -22.87
C ILE A 207 24.83 -20.29 -21.78
N ALA A 208 24.32 -21.52 -21.81
CA ALA A 208 23.40 -22.02 -20.78
C ALA A 208 24.05 -22.10 -19.39
N THR A 209 25.32 -22.51 -19.30
CA THR A 209 26.09 -22.48 -18.04
C THR A 209 26.23 -21.06 -17.50
N VAL A 210 26.70 -20.12 -18.33
CA VAL A 210 26.86 -18.70 -17.94
C VAL A 210 25.52 -18.06 -17.58
N GLN A 211 24.42 -18.42 -18.25
CA GLN A 211 23.07 -17.98 -17.88
C GLN A 211 22.63 -18.51 -16.52
N SER A 212 22.91 -19.79 -16.22
CA SER A 212 22.64 -20.39 -14.90
C SER A 212 23.45 -19.71 -13.79
N GLU A 213 24.75 -19.48 -14.01
CA GLU A 213 25.63 -18.75 -13.10
C GLU A 213 25.18 -17.30 -12.91
N THR A 214 24.79 -16.61 -13.99
CA THR A 214 24.22 -15.25 -13.94
C THR A 214 22.90 -15.22 -13.16
N GLY A 215 22.07 -16.27 -13.26
CA GLY A 215 20.86 -16.42 -12.45
C GLY A 215 21.19 -16.49 -10.96
N LYS A 216 22.05 -17.43 -10.58
CA LYS A 216 22.52 -17.59 -9.19
C LYS A 216 23.14 -16.31 -8.63
N LEU A 217 23.99 -15.63 -9.40
CA LEU A 217 24.64 -14.38 -8.99
C LEU A 217 23.64 -13.21 -8.86
N LYS A 218 22.54 -13.21 -9.60
CA LYS A 218 21.45 -12.24 -9.42
C LYS A 218 20.63 -12.53 -8.17
N GLU A 219 20.38 -13.81 -7.88
CA GLU A 219 19.68 -14.25 -6.66
C GLU A 219 20.51 -13.91 -5.41
N THR A 220 21.78 -14.28 -5.36
CA THR A 220 22.67 -13.93 -4.24
C THR A 220 22.86 -12.42 -4.11
N ARG A 221 22.95 -11.67 -5.23
CA ARG A 221 22.95 -10.21 -5.19
C ARG A 221 21.66 -9.65 -4.56
N SER A 222 20.49 -10.17 -4.92
CA SER A 222 19.20 -9.75 -4.34
C SER A 222 19.10 -10.08 -2.85
N GLU A 223 19.71 -11.18 -2.40
CA GLU A 223 19.87 -11.49 -0.98
C GLU A 223 20.81 -10.52 -0.27
N CYS A 224 22.00 -10.27 -0.82
CA CYS A 224 22.95 -9.29 -0.30
C CYS A 224 22.37 -7.87 -0.28
N GLU A 225 21.56 -7.47 -1.27
CA GLU A 225 20.85 -6.20 -1.27
C GLU A 225 19.80 -6.15 -0.16
N ARG A 226 19.02 -7.23 0.07
CA ARG A 226 18.10 -7.33 1.21
C ARG A 226 18.82 -7.23 2.54
N TYR A 227 19.96 -7.91 2.70
CA TYR A 227 20.79 -7.82 3.91
C TYR A 227 21.40 -6.41 4.08
N LYS A 228 21.86 -5.75 3.00
CA LYS A 228 22.35 -4.35 3.04
C LYS A 228 21.26 -3.41 3.55
N HIS A 229 20.05 -3.46 2.98
CA HIS A 229 18.91 -2.64 3.45
C HIS A 229 18.51 -2.95 4.90
N PHE A 230 18.69 -4.20 5.35
CA PHE A 230 18.43 -4.58 6.74
C PHE A 230 19.48 -3.97 7.70
N LEU A 231 20.77 -4.14 7.40
CA LEU A 231 21.86 -3.56 8.17
C LEU A 231 21.81 -2.02 8.16
N GLU A 232 21.43 -1.41 7.03
CA GLU A 232 21.22 0.05 6.94
C GLU A 232 20.08 0.54 7.86
N LYS A 233 19.04 -0.27 8.12
CA LYS A 233 18.00 0.09 9.10
C LYS A 233 18.51 0.04 10.54
N LEU A 234 19.28 -0.99 10.89
CA LEU A 234 19.84 -1.16 12.23
C LEU A 234 21.03 -0.22 12.52
N THR A 235 21.73 0.26 11.48
CA THR A 235 22.87 1.16 11.63
C THR A 235 22.43 2.48 12.29
N PRO A 236 23.02 2.87 13.45
CA PRO A 236 22.65 4.10 14.16
C PRO A 236 22.77 5.37 13.32
N SER A 237 21.86 6.32 13.54
CA SER A 237 21.86 7.64 12.86
C SER A 237 23.15 8.43 13.11
N GLU A 238 23.66 8.42 14.34
CA GLU A 238 24.91 9.10 14.71
C GLU A 238 26.10 8.62 13.86
N TRP A 239 26.18 7.33 13.58
CA TRP A 239 27.22 6.78 12.72
C TRP A 239 27.02 7.23 11.26
N LYS A 240 25.78 7.25 10.76
CA LYS A 240 25.45 7.73 9.40
C LYS A 240 25.84 9.19 9.23
N GLU A 241 25.56 10.03 10.22
CA GLU A 241 25.96 11.43 10.26
C GLU A 241 27.48 11.59 10.32
N LYS A 242 28.17 10.78 11.14
CA LYS A 242 29.64 10.77 11.21
C LYS A 242 30.29 10.38 9.88
N GLN A 243 29.72 9.42 9.14
CA GLN A 243 30.19 9.05 7.80
C GLN A 243 29.80 10.08 6.74
N ALA A 244 28.60 10.68 6.82
CA ALA A 244 28.20 11.78 5.95
C ALA A 244 29.17 12.97 6.09
N ARG A 245 29.53 13.33 7.34
CA ARG A 245 30.54 14.36 7.64
C ARG A 245 31.92 13.99 7.11
N LYS A 246 32.37 12.74 7.29
CA LYS A 246 33.63 12.25 6.66
C LYS A 246 33.58 12.36 5.12
N LYS A 247 32.45 11.99 4.49
CA LYS A 247 32.26 12.08 3.03
C LYS A 247 32.28 13.53 2.56
N GLU A 248 31.66 14.45 3.30
CA GLU A 248 31.69 15.89 3.05
C GLU A 248 33.09 16.48 3.24
N GLN A 249 33.85 16.04 4.25
CA GLN A 249 35.25 16.43 4.44
C GLN A 249 36.11 15.97 3.26
N ARG A 250 36.11 14.68 2.90
CA ARG A 250 36.83 14.17 1.69
C ARG A 250 36.44 14.93 0.42
N LYS A 251 35.18 15.37 0.32
CA LYS A 251 34.65 16.14 -0.80
C LYS A 251 35.22 17.57 -0.83
N LYS A 252 35.29 18.25 0.33
CA LYS A 252 35.97 19.55 0.48
C LYS A 252 37.47 19.42 0.20
N ASP A 253 38.14 18.42 0.77
CA ASP A 253 39.57 18.15 0.54
C ASP A 253 39.89 17.94 -0.95
N ARG A 254 39.05 17.19 -1.68
CA ARG A 254 39.19 17.02 -3.14
C ARG A 254 38.94 18.31 -3.91
N ALA A 255 37.93 19.09 -3.53
CA ALA A 255 37.67 20.39 -4.15
C ALA A 255 38.84 21.35 -3.95
N GLU A 256 39.41 21.41 -2.74
CA GLU A 256 40.59 22.21 -2.43
C GLU A 256 41.83 21.71 -3.18
N ARG A 257 42.07 20.39 -3.24
CA ARG A 257 43.18 19.83 -4.04
C ARG A 257 43.08 20.20 -5.52
N TRP A 258 41.90 20.03 -6.13
CA TRP A 258 41.68 20.39 -7.54
C TRP A 258 41.88 21.89 -7.79
N LYS A 259 41.34 22.74 -6.90
CA LYS A 259 41.52 24.20 -6.97
C LYS A 259 43.00 24.56 -6.84
N ASN A 260 43.70 23.98 -5.87
CA ASN A 260 45.11 24.25 -5.62
C ASN A 260 46.00 23.78 -6.79
N GLU A 261 45.74 22.60 -7.37
CA GLU A 261 46.44 22.09 -8.54
C GLU A 261 46.29 23.03 -9.75
N ARG A 262 45.08 23.57 -9.96
CA ARG A 262 44.78 24.49 -11.06
C ARG A 262 45.30 25.92 -10.82
N LEU A 263 45.28 26.37 -9.56
CA LEU A 263 45.65 27.72 -9.13
C LEU A 263 47.16 27.88 -8.90
N ALA A 264 47.87 26.82 -8.47
CA ALA A 264 49.32 26.85 -8.24
C ALA A 264 50.17 27.42 -9.39
N PRO A 265 50.04 26.97 -10.66
CA PRO A 265 50.83 27.52 -11.76
C PRO A 265 50.49 28.98 -12.07
N ILE A 266 49.26 29.42 -11.78
CA ILE A 266 48.85 30.82 -11.94
C ILE A 266 49.47 31.67 -10.83
N LEU A 267 49.45 31.20 -9.58
CA LEU A 267 50.09 31.87 -8.45
C LEU A 267 51.59 31.99 -8.61
N GLU A 268 52.27 30.95 -9.12
CA GLU A 268 53.69 30.98 -9.43
C GLU A 268 54.03 32.03 -10.50
N GLN A 269 53.23 32.11 -11.57
CA GLN A 269 53.38 33.15 -12.60
C GLN A 269 53.16 34.56 -12.04
N LEU A 270 52.16 34.75 -11.17
CA LEU A 270 51.90 36.04 -10.52
C LEU A 270 53.00 36.42 -9.53
N ALA A 271 53.56 35.47 -8.77
CA ALA A 271 54.68 35.71 -7.86
C ALA A 271 55.93 36.17 -8.64
N ILE A 272 56.26 35.51 -9.76
CA ILE A 272 57.35 35.94 -10.66
C ILE A 272 57.10 37.36 -11.22
N GLU A 273 55.84 37.75 -11.44
CA GLU A 273 55.48 39.11 -11.85
C GLU A 273 55.64 40.14 -10.71
N GLU A 274 55.30 39.77 -9.46
CA GLU A 274 55.50 40.57 -8.25
C GLU A 274 56.98 40.78 -7.94
N ASP A 275 57.81 39.74 -8.06
CA ASP A 275 59.26 39.81 -7.88
C ASP A 275 59.89 40.70 -8.95
N ARG A 276 59.58 40.49 -10.23
CA ARG A 276 60.04 41.36 -11.34
C ARG A 276 59.61 42.81 -11.21
N LEU A 277 58.43 43.08 -10.65
CA LEU A 277 58.01 44.45 -10.35
C LEU A 277 58.76 45.02 -9.14
N SER A 278 59.06 44.21 -8.13
CA SER A 278 59.84 44.63 -6.97
C SER A 278 61.29 44.93 -7.34
N GLU A 279 61.91 44.11 -8.20
CA GLU A 279 63.21 44.39 -8.84
C GLU A 279 63.17 45.68 -9.65
N LYS A 280 62.14 45.90 -10.48
CA LYS A 280 61.97 47.16 -11.23
C LYS A 280 61.79 48.36 -10.31
N PHE A 281 61.02 48.24 -9.24
CA PHE A 281 60.85 49.32 -8.27
C PHE A 281 62.17 49.62 -7.53
N ALA A 282 62.98 48.61 -7.24
CA ALA A 282 64.32 48.80 -6.67
C ALA A 282 65.30 49.43 -7.68
N GLN A 283 65.24 49.05 -8.96
CA GLN A 283 66.03 49.67 -10.05
C GLN A 283 65.62 51.14 -10.27
N GLU A 284 64.32 51.42 -10.43
CA GLU A 284 63.77 52.79 -10.51
C GLU A 284 64.18 53.65 -9.31
N GLU A 285 64.26 53.06 -8.11
CA GLU A 285 64.65 53.76 -6.89
C GLU A 285 66.16 54.03 -6.83
N ALA A 286 66.99 53.07 -7.23
CA ALA A 286 68.43 53.26 -7.39
C ALA A 286 68.77 54.29 -8.50
N GLU A 287 68.03 54.30 -9.61
CA GLU A 287 68.15 55.30 -10.68
C GLU A 287 67.65 56.68 -10.23
N ALA A 288 66.56 56.75 -9.45
CA ALA A 288 66.10 57.99 -8.82
C ALA A 288 67.13 58.52 -7.81
N GLU A 289 67.82 57.66 -7.07
CA GLU A 289 68.90 58.07 -6.16
C GLU A 289 70.17 58.51 -6.93
N ALA A 290 70.52 57.83 -8.03
CA ALA A 290 71.64 58.17 -8.90
C ALA A 290 71.43 59.49 -9.67
N SER A 291 70.20 59.76 -10.12
CA SER A 291 69.83 61.01 -10.79
C SER A 291 69.77 62.20 -9.82
N LYS A 292 69.29 62.00 -8.57
CA LYS A 292 69.42 62.98 -7.47
C LYS A 292 70.88 63.36 -7.20
N LYS A 293 71.85 62.47 -7.43
CA LYS A 293 73.29 62.76 -7.29
C LYS A 293 73.88 63.54 -8.48
N ARG A 294 73.19 63.62 -9.62
CA ARG A 294 73.64 64.34 -10.84
C ARG A 294 73.02 65.73 -11.03
N SER A 295 71.79 65.95 -10.54
CA SER A 295 71.11 67.25 -10.66
C SER A 295 71.32 68.12 -9.41
N LYS A 296 71.82 69.35 -9.58
CA LYS A 296 71.96 70.32 -8.48
C LYS A 296 71.19 71.61 -8.80
N LYS A 297 70.07 71.79 -8.08
CA LYS A 297 69.31 73.04 -7.81
C LYS A 297 67.99 73.26 -8.60
N SER A 298 66.89 73.30 -7.83
CA SER A 298 65.63 74.04 -8.06
C SER A 298 64.40 73.37 -8.74
N ARG A 299 63.67 72.48 -8.03
CA ARG A 299 62.19 72.28 -8.19
C ARG A 299 61.46 71.52 -7.05
N ARG A 300 61.86 71.75 -5.80
CA ARG A 300 61.48 70.97 -4.59
C ARG A 300 60.00 70.62 -4.34
N ARG A 301 59.02 71.40 -4.81
CA ARG A 301 57.58 71.08 -4.58
C ARG A 301 57.02 70.12 -5.63
N GLU A 302 57.44 70.27 -6.88
CA GLU A 302 57.05 69.37 -7.96
C GLU A 302 57.64 67.97 -7.73
N ASP A 303 58.89 67.91 -7.24
CA ASP A 303 59.59 66.66 -6.89
C ASP A 303 58.84 65.83 -5.82
N GLU A 304 58.20 66.48 -4.84
CA GLU A 304 57.46 65.83 -3.74
C GLU A 304 56.10 65.30 -4.23
N GLU A 305 55.39 66.06 -5.06
CA GLU A 305 54.13 65.64 -5.68
C GLU A 305 54.37 64.48 -6.67
N GLU A 306 55.45 64.52 -7.46
CA GLU A 306 55.83 63.45 -8.37
C GLU A 306 56.23 62.16 -7.63
N LEU A 307 56.90 62.26 -6.48
CA LEU A 307 57.21 61.11 -5.62
C LEU A 307 55.92 60.46 -5.09
N MET A 308 54.98 61.26 -4.59
CA MET A 308 53.67 60.76 -4.11
C MET A 308 52.84 60.16 -5.25
N GLN A 309 52.93 60.70 -6.46
CA GLN A 309 52.28 60.14 -7.64
C GLN A 309 52.90 58.80 -8.05
N LYS A 310 54.22 58.67 -8.03
CA LYS A 310 54.95 57.41 -8.26
C LYS A 310 54.64 56.36 -7.19
N GLN A 311 54.52 56.74 -5.91
CA GLN A 311 54.09 55.83 -4.84
C GLN A 311 52.66 55.32 -5.06
N ARG A 312 51.71 56.23 -5.38
CA ARG A 312 50.35 55.84 -5.76
C ARG A 312 50.33 54.91 -6.98
N GLU A 313 51.20 55.13 -7.95
CA GLU A 313 51.33 54.24 -9.11
C GLU A 313 51.90 52.86 -8.74
N ARG A 314 52.90 52.79 -7.86
CA ARG A 314 53.43 51.53 -7.30
C ARG A 314 52.33 50.74 -6.59
N ASP A 315 51.54 51.41 -5.75
CA ASP A 315 50.40 50.80 -5.06
C ASP A 315 49.28 50.36 -6.01
N LEU A 316 49.00 51.14 -7.06
CA LEU A 316 48.05 50.76 -8.11
C LEU A 316 48.53 49.54 -8.90
N ARG A 317 49.83 49.46 -9.23
CA ARG A 317 50.44 48.30 -9.91
C ARG A 317 50.34 47.04 -9.03
N LYS A 318 50.67 47.13 -7.73
CA LYS A 318 50.49 46.02 -6.76
C LYS A 318 49.01 45.60 -6.64
N LYS A 319 48.09 46.56 -6.48
CA LYS A 319 46.63 46.28 -6.42
C LYS A 319 46.09 45.64 -7.70
N ARG A 320 46.66 45.91 -8.89
CA ARG A 320 46.27 45.25 -10.14
C ARG A 320 46.64 43.77 -10.17
N ILE A 321 47.79 43.37 -9.63
CA ILE A 321 48.16 41.95 -9.52
C ILE A 321 47.30 41.25 -8.48
N GLN A 322 47.10 41.86 -7.31
CA GLN A 322 46.21 41.33 -6.28
C GLN A 322 44.78 41.12 -6.83
N LYS A 323 44.25 42.07 -7.58
CA LYS A 323 42.94 41.93 -8.25
C LYS A 323 42.92 40.79 -9.27
N ARG A 324 44.00 40.60 -10.06
CA ARG A 324 44.13 39.46 -10.98
C ARG A 324 44.18 38.13 -10.25
N ARG A 325 44.91 38.02 -9.12
CA ARG A 325 44.92 36.84 -8.25
C ARG A 325 43.50 36.47 -7.82
N GLU A 326 42.75 37.45 -7.31
CA GLU A 326 41.34 37.26 -6.88
C GLU A 326 40.39 36.92 -8.04
N GLU A 327 40.62 37.48 -9.23
CA GLU A 327 39.83 37.17 -10.44
C GLU A 327 40.07 35.73 -10.93
N GLU A 328 41.33 35.26 -10.98
CA GLU A 328 41.65 33.87 -11.36
C GLU A 328 41.15 32.86 -10.31
N GLU A 329 41.28 33.17 -9.02
CA GLU A 329 40.73 32.35 -7.94
C GLU A 329 39.19 32.24 -8.06
N ARG A 330 38.49 33.32 -8.40
CA ARG A 330 37.03 33.29 -8.65
C ARG A 330 36.67 32.46 -9.88
N LYS A 331 37.45 32.52 -10.96
CA LYS A 331 37.22 31.70 -12.17
C LYS A 331 37.37 30.22 -11.85
N ILE A 332 38.46 29.81 -11.20
CA ILE A 332 38.72 28.42 -10.83
C ILE A 332 37.65 27.92 -9.85
N ASN A 333 37.23 28.75 -8.89
CA ASN A 333 36.11 28.41 -8.00
C ASN A 333 34.77 28.21 -8.75
N ALA A 334 34.53 28.92 -9.85
CA ALA A 334 33.34 28.79 -10.69
C ALA A 334 33.44 27.64 -11.73
N GLU A 335 34.65 27.26 -12.14
CA GLU A 335 34.92 26.13 -13.04
C GLU A 335 34.81 24.77 -12.31
N TYR A 336 34.97 24.74 -10.98
CA TYR A 336 34.92 23.51 -10.20
C TYR A 336 33.56 22.81 -10.27
N PHE A 337 33.53 21.62 -10.85
CA PHE A 337 32.37 20.73 -10.86
C PHE A 337 32.61 19.49 -9.98
N GLU A 338 31.83 19.34 -8.92
CA GLU A 338 30.71 18.37 -8.93
C GLU A 338 31.01 16.85 -8.99
N VAL A 339 32.26 16.38 -9.02
CA VAL A 339 32.52 14.94 -9.23
C VAL A 339 32.14 14.10 -7.99
N SER A 340 31.15 13.22 -8.17
CA SER A 340 30.72 12.26 -7.15
C SER A 340 31.82 11.23 -6.86
N SER A 341 32.09 11.01 -5.58
CA SER A 341 33.00 9.98 -5.09
C SER A 341 32.35 8.60 -5.17
N GLU A 342 32.90 7.71 -5.99
CA GLU A 342 32.47 6.30 -6.10
C GLU A 342 32.85 5.43 -4.89
N GLU A 343 33.75 5.93 -4.04
CA GLU A 343 34.18 5.29 -2.80
C GLU A 343 32.99 5.12 -1.81
N GLU A 344 32.43 3.91 -1.74
CA GLU A 344 31.38 3.56 -0.78
C GLU A 344 31.88 3.68 0.67
N PRO A 345 31.06 4.18 1.62
CA PRO A 345 31.41 4.15 3.04
C PRO A 345 31.57 2.71 3.56
N GLU A 346 32.53 2.50 4.46
CA GLU A 346 32.67 1.27 5.26
C GLU A 346 31.33 0.91 5.93
N LEU A 347 31.02 -0.37 6.09
CA LEU A 347 29.83 -0.80 6.83
C LEU A 347 30.02 -0.58 8.35
N PHE A 348 28.91 -0.36 9.07
CA PHE A 348 28.94 -0.25 10.53
C PHE A 348 29.23 -1.61 11.20
N PHE A 349 28.48 -2.64 10.80
CA PHE A 349 28.69 -4.02 11.24
C PHE A 349 29.82 -4.64 10.41
N GLN A 350 30.91 -5.03 11.07
CA GLN A 350 32.07 -5.68 10.45
C GLN A 350 32.11 -7.19 10.79
N GLU A 351 31.63 -7.55 11.97
CA GLU A 351 31.59 -8.93 12.45
C GLU A 351 30.13 -9.37 12.71
N PRO A 352 29.72 -10.60 12.36
CA PRO A 352 28.35 -11.06 12.59
C PRO A 352 27.91 -11.03 14.05
N GLN A 353 28.86 -11.16 14.99
CA GLN A 353 28.58 -11.15 16.42
C GLN A 353 28.02 -9.79 16.88
N GLN A 354 28.54 -8.68 16.34
CA GLN A 354 28.05 -7.33 16.65
C GLN A 354 26.54 -7.17 16.38
N LEU A 355 26.01 -7.86 15.37
CA LEU A 355 24.59 -7.86 15.08
C LEU A 355 23.79 -8.64 16.13
N MET A 356 24.30 -9.81 16.54
CA MET A 356 23.70 -10.62 17.61
C MET A 356 23.72 -9.90 18.96
N ASP A 357 24.82 -9.19 19.26
CA ASP A 357 24.95 -8.35 20.44
C ASP A 357 23.88 -7.24 20.41
N THR A 358 23.73 -6.50 19.29
CA THR A 358 22.66 -5.47 19.20
C THR A 358 21.24 -6.04 19.29
N PHE A 359 20.98 -7.28 18.86
CA PHE A 359 19.70 -7.93 19.11
C PHE A 359 19.51 -8.28 20.58
N THR A 360 20.57 -8.75 21.24
CA THR A 360 20.55 -9.07 22.69
C THR A 360 20.30 -7.81 23.50
N ASP A 361 20.99 -6.70 23.20
CA ASP A 361 20.74 -5.37 23.78
C ASP A 361 19.28 -4.93 23.58
N LEU A 362 18.71 -5.13 22.38
CA LEU A 362 17.31 -4.79 22.09
C LEU A 362 16.32 -5.71 22.82
N GLU A 363 16.63 -6.99 22.98
CA GLU A 363 15.81 -7.93 23.75
C GLU A 363 15.83 -7.58 25.25
N GLU A 364 17.01 -7.27 25.81
CA GLU A 364 17.17 -6.79 27.18
C GLU A 364 16.46 -5.45 27.41
N LEU A 365 16.59 -4.48 26.50
CA LEU A 365 15.90 -3.20 26.58
C LEU A 365 14.37 -3.35 26.47
N ASN A 366 13.88 -4.23 25.60
CA ASN A 366 12.45 -4.52 25.50
C ASN A 366 11.94 -5.21 26.77
N LEU A 367 12.69 -6.17 27.33
CA LEU A 367 12.33 -6.84 28.58
C LEU A 367 12.33 -5.87 29.76
N PHE A 368 13.32 -4.97 29.83
CA PHE A 368 13.40 -3.90 30.83
C PHE A 368 12.22 -2.92 30.68
N LEU A 369 11.87 -2.51 29.46
CA LEU A 369 10.72 -1.64 29.21
C LEU A 369 9.41 -2.31 29.63
N ILE A 370 9.25 -3.61 29.34
CA ILE A 370 8.09 -4.40 29.80
C ILE A 370 8.05 -4.43 31.33
N GLN A 371 9.15 -4.78 32.00
CA GLN A 371 9.20 -4.80 33.48
C GLN A 371 8.93 -3.42 34.10
N SER A 372 9.49 -2.35 33.52
CA SER A 372 9.25 -0.97 33.96
C SER A 372 7.79 -0.54 33.76
N SER A 373 7.19 -0.90 32.62
CA SER A 373 5.76 -0.64 32.37
C SER A 373 4.86 -1.38 33.35
N GLN A 374 5.16 -2.65 33.65
CA GLN A 374 4.43 -3.44 34.66
C GLN A 374 4.58 -2.88 36.07
N GLY A 375 5.79 -2.44 36.46
CA GLY A 375 6.02 -1.79 37.76
C GLY A 375 5.22 -0.49 37.90
N THR A 376 5.28 0.38 36.89
CA THR A 376 4.51 1.65 36.89
C THR A 376 2.99 1.43 36.80
N GLU A 377 2.52 0.36 36.15
CA GLU A 377 1.11 -0.04 36.14
C GLU A 377 0.68 -0.54 37.53
N GLN A 378 1.51 -1.35 38.22
CA GLN A 378 1.26 -1.79 39.60
C GLN A 378 1.20 -0.61 40.58
N GLU A 379 2.17 0.31 40.53
CA GLU A 379 2.16 1.55 41.34
C GLU A 379 0.89 2.39 41.09
N LEU A 380 0.45 2.49 39.82
CA LEU A 380 -0.75 3.22 39.45
C LEU A 380 -2.02 2.55 40.01
N ASP A 381 -2.12 1.23 39.95
CA ASP A 381 -3.27 0.49 40.48
C ASP A 381 -3.28 0.44 42.02
N GLU A 382 -2.13 0.39 42.69
CA GLU A 382 -2.02 0.61 44.14
C GLU A 382 -2.50 2.02 44.53
N MET A 383 -2.06 3.05 43.80
CA MET A 383 -2.52 4.43 44.03
C MET A 383 -4.02 4.60 43.77
N ARG A 384 -4.58 3.93 42.76
CA ARG A 384 -6.03 3.87 42.52
C ARG A 384 -6.79 3.16 43.63
N HIS A 385 -6.27 2.04 44.13
CA HIS A 385 -6.85 1.31 45.25
C HIS A 385 -6.86 2.18 46.52
N ASN A 386 -5.72 2.76 46.88
CA ASN A 386 -5.56 3.66 48.02
C ASN A 386 -6.50 4.88 47.92
N PHE A 387 -6.63 5.47 46.73
CA PHE A 387 -7.59 6.55 46.49
C PHE A 387 -9.06 6.09 46.63
N ALA A 388 -9.41 4.89 46.16
CA ALA A 388 -10.76 4.34 46.29
C ALA A 388 -11.12 4.07 47.76
N VAL A 389 -10.19 3.51 48.55
CA VAL A 389 -10.35 3.30 50.00
C VAL A 389 -10.49 4.65 50.71
N MET A 390 -9.56 5.58 50.50
CA MET A 390 -9.62 6.92 51.10
C MET A 390 -10.92 7.67 50.74
N LYS A 391 -11.40 7.55 49.50
CA LYS A 391 -12.67 8.15 49.06
C LYS A 391 -13.88 7.53 49.78
N LYS A 392 -13.86 6.21 50.01
CA LYS A 392 -14.90 5.50 50.78
C LYS A 392 -14.90 5.97 52.25
N ASP A 393 -13.72 5.99 52.88
CA ASP A 393 -13.58 6.38 54.29
C ASP A 393 -13.93 7.85 54.51
N MET A 394 -13.51 8.74 53.61
CA MET A 394 -13.91 10.15 53.65
C MET A 394 -15.41 10.31 53.40
N GLY A 395 -16.01 9.53 52.50
CA GLY A 395 -17.46 9.48 52.29
C GLY A 395 -18.22 9.05 53.55
N GLN A 396 -17.71 8.06 54.28
CA GLN A 396 -18.25 7.64 55.57
C GLN A 396 -18.14 8.74 56.64
N LYS A 397 -16.99 9.41 56.75
CA LYS A 397 -16.80 10.55 57.67
C LYS A 397 -17.75 11.71 57.35
N VAL A 398 -17.93 12.04 56.07
CA VAL A 398 -18.89 13.05 55.63
C VAL A 398 -20.33 12.66 55.99
N GLN A 399 -20.70 11.37 55.88
CA GLN A 399 -22.02 10.92 56.30
C GLN A 399 -22.18 10.98 57.82
N GLN A 400 -21.20 10.53 58.59
CA GLN A 400 -21.19 10.63 60.06
C GLN A 400 -21.35 12.09 60.54
N LEU A 401 -20.64 13.04 59.90
CA LEU A 401 -20.77 14.46 60.20
C LEU A 401 -22.17 15.01 59.85
N LYS A 402 -22.78 14.58 58.75
CA LYS A 402 -24.18 14.92 58.41
C LYS A 402 -25.16 14.37 59.44
N ASP A 403 -24.99 13.12 59.85
CA ASP A 403 -25.84 12.47 60.84
C ASP A 403 -25.71 13.18 62.21
N GLN A 404 -24.49 13.60 62.60
CA GLN A 404 -24.25 14.44 63.77
C GLN A 404 -24.90 15.83 63.66
N ILE A 405 -24.82 16.50 62.51
CA ILE A 405 -25.51 17.77 62.27
C ILE A 405 -27.02 17.59 62.42
N MET A 406 -27.61 16.55 61.82
CA MET A 406 -29.04 16.26 61.97
C MET A 406 -29.45 15.99 63.42
N GLN A 407 -28.63 15.27 64.20
CA GLN A 407 -28.86 15.05 65.63
C GLN A 407 -28.80 16.36 66.43
N LEU A 408 -27.83 17.22 66.14
CA LEU A 408 -27.69 18.53 66.78
C LEU A 408 -28.85 19.47 66.40
N GLU A 409 -29.25 19.51 65.13
CA GLU A 409 -30.43 20.26 64.67
C GLU A 409 -31.72 19.76 65.35
N GLN A 410 -31.87 18.44 65.50
CA GLN A 410 -33.00 17.85 66.23
C GLN A 410 -32.98 18.23 67.71
N SER A 411 -31.81 18.18 68.37
CA SER A 411 -31.64 18.62 69.77
C SER A 411 -31.94 20.11 69.93
N ILE A 412 -31.42 20.97 69.05
CA ILE A 412 -31.71 22.41 69.03
C ILE A 412 -33.21 22.66 68.84
N ASN A 413 -33.89 21.90 67.99
CA ASN A 413 -35.33 22.04 67.78
C ASN A 413 -36.16 21.54 68.98
N GLN A 414 -35.73 20.49 69.68
CA GLN A 414 -36.33 20.07 70.95
C GLN A 414 -36.15 21.13 72.03
N GLU A 415 -34.95 21.71 72.16
CA GLU A 415 -34.66 22.72 73.18
C GLU A 415 -35.34 24.06 72.89
N LYS A 416 -35.49 24.43 71.60
CA LYS A 416 -36.35 25.55 71.18
C LYS A 416 -37.80 25.33 71.57
N ARG A 417 -38.37 24.14 71.32
CA ARG A 417 -39.74 23.80 71.74
C ARG A 417 -39.92 23.89 73.26
N ARG A 418 -39.02 23.30 74.05
CA ARG A 418 -39.01 23.46 75.51
C ARG A 418 -38.94 24.92 75.93
N GLY A 419 -38.09 25.72 75.28
CA GLY A 419 -37.98 27.16 75.52
C GLY A 419 -39.27 27.93 75.18
N GLU A 420 -39.99 27.53 74.13
CA GLU A 420 -41.30 28.07 73.76
C GLU A 420 -42.40 27.63 74.75
N GLU A 421 -42.43 26.36 75.16
CA GLU A 421 -43.32 25.82 76.20
C GLU A 421 -43.12 26.53 77.55
N LEU A 422 -41.88 26.71 78.00
CA LEU A 422 -41.58 27.51 79.20
C LEU A 422 -42.03 28.96 79.04
N ARG A 423 -41.77 29.60 77.90
CA ARG A 423 -42.24 30.97 77.63
C ARG A 423 -43.76 31.09 77.67
N GLN A 424 -44.49 30.11 77.15
CA GLN A 424 -45.95 30.04 77.24
C GLN A 424 -46.39 29.90 78.70
N SER A 425 -45.80 28.97 79.47
CA SER A 425 -46.11 28.81 80.90
C SER A 425 -45.80 30.07 81.73
N TYR A 426 -44.73 30.81 81.41
CA TYR A 426 -44.44 32.10 82.04
C TYR A 426 -45.44 33.19 81.63
N ALA A 427 -45.90 33.21 80.37
CA ALA A 427 -46.93 34.16 79.91
C ALA A 427 -48.29 33.89 80.58
N GLU A 428 -48.67 32.62 80.77
CA GLU A 428 -49.87 32.23 81.53
C GLU A 428 -49.76 32.64 83.00
N LYS A 429 -48.61 32.36 83.64
CA LYS A 429 -48.34 32.75 85.03
C LYS A 429 -48.26 34.27 85.23
N ALA A 430 -47.91 35.04 84.21
CA ALA A 430 -47.95 36.50 84.24
C ALA A 430 -49.38 37.09 84.27
N SER A 431 -50.43 36.27 84.17
CA SER A 431 -51.83 36.69 84.31
C SER A 431 -52.27 36.95 85.78
N THR A 432 -51.35 37.18 86.72
CA THR A 432 -51.67 37.59 88.11
C THR A 432 -52.45 38.90 88.17
N ALA A 433 -52.28 39.80 87.21
CA ALA A 433 -53.01 41.08 87.12
C ALA A 433 -54.55 40.93 87.09
N ALA A 434 -55.07 39.74 86.75
CA ALA A 434 -56.50 39.44 86.84
C ALA A 434 -56.96 39.05 88.27
N GLN A 435 -56.06 38.48 89.08
CA GLN A 435 -56.30 38.18 90.49
C GLN A 435 -56.19 39.45 91.35
N ASP A 436 -55.19 40.30 91.09
CA ASP A 436 -54.99 41.57 91.81
C ASP A 436 -56.25 42.46 91.74
N LYS A 437 -56.87 42.59 90.57
CA LYS A 437 -58.14 43.33 90.40
C LYS A 437 -59.30 42.78 91.23
N ARG A 438 -59.36 41.46 91.44
CA ARG A 438 -60.39 40.84 92.29
C ARG A 438 -60.12 41.12 93.77
N LEU A 439 -58.86 41.11 94.18
CA LEU A 439 -58.45 41.45 95.55
C LEU A 439 -58.77 42.92 95.87
N SER A 440 -58.48 43.86 94.95
CA SER A 440 -58.86 45.27 95.12
C SER A 440 -60.38 45.46 95.26
N SER A 441 -61.18 44.82 94.41
CA SER A 441 -62.65 44.92 94.48
C SER A 441 -63.25 44.28 95.74
N LEU A 442 -62.57 43.29 96.33
CA LEU A 442 -62.97 42.72 97.62
C LEU A 442 -62.66 43.68 98.78
N ALA A 443 -61.49 44.31 98.78
CA ALA A 443 -61.10 45.29 99.79
C ALA A 443 -62.06 46.50 99.81
N GLU A 444 -62.47 47.01 98.64
CA GLU A 444 -63.49 48.08 98.53
C GLU A 444 -64.83 47.70 99.20
N LYS A 445 -65.28 46.44 99.04
CA LYS A 445 -66.54 45.97 99.65
C LYS A 445 -66.43 45.78 101.16
N VAL A 446 -65.29 45.30 101.66
CA VAL A 446 -65.03 45.21 103.10
C VAL A 446 -65.08 46.61 103.73
N LEU A 447 -64.51 47.61 103.04
CA LEU A 447 -64.57 49.01 103.46
C LEU A 447 -66.02 49.57 103.46
N GLU A 448 -66.83 49.25 102.45
CA GLU A 448 -68.25 49.63 102.40
C GLU A 448 -69.05 49.06 103.58
N VAL A 449 -68.82 47.80 103.95
CA VAL A 449 -69.52 47.14 105.08
C VAL A 449 -69.05 47.70 106.42
N TYR A 450 -67.74 47.86 106.62
CA TYR A 450 -67.18 48.44 107.84
C TYR A 450 -67.70 49.85 108.12
N ALA A 451 -67.81 50.69 107.08
CA ALA A 451 -68.39 52.02 107.16
C ALA A 451 -69.89 52.02 107.50
N ARG A 452 -70.66 51.03 107.00
CA ARG A 452 -72.11 50.91 107.30
C ARG A 452 -72.41 50.39 108.71
N CYS A 453 -71.46 49.74 109.37
CA CYS A 453 -71.63 49.17 110.71
C CYS A 453 -71.31 50.17 111.84
N ASP A 454 -71.07 51.45 111.53
CA ASP A 454 -70.68 52.52 112.48
C ASP A 454 -69.38 52.25 113.27
N LEU A 455 -68.57 51.28 112.83
CA LEU A 455 -67.32 50.85 113.47
C LEU A 455 -66.14 51.81 113.24
N ALA A 456 -66.27 52.75 112.29
CA ALA A 456 -65.22 53.69 111.88
C ALA A 456 -64.99 54.86 112.86
N ARG A 457 -65.05 54.62 114.18
CA ARG A 457 -64.85 55.66 115.21
C ARG A 457 -63.39 55.82 115.65
N ASP A 458 -62.56 54.80 115.48
CA ASP A 458 -61.16 54.82 115.89
C ASP A 458 -60.24 55.29 114.76
N GLN A 459 -59.32 56.20 115.08
CA GLN A 459 -58.53 56.97 114.11
C GLN A 459 -57.29 56.22 113.58
N GLN A 460 -57.38 54.89 113.44
CA GLN A 460 -56.38 54.06 112.78
C GLN A 460 -56.97 53.49 111.50
N GLN A 461 -56.27 53.65 110.36
CA GLN A 461 -56.64 53.02 109.09
C GLN A 461 -56.54 51.49 109.28
N PRO A 462 -57.64 50.73 109.36
CA PRO A 462 -57.56 49.30 109.64
C PRO A 462 -57.24 48.55 108.36
N ASP A 463 -56.37 47.55 108.44
CA ASP A 463 -56.13 46.64 107.32
C ASP A 463 -57.40 45.82 107.00
N THR A 464 -57.54 45.33 105.77
CA THR A 464 -58.74 44.61 105.29
C THR A 464 -59.12 43.44 106.20
N LEU A 465 -58.12 42.74 106.77
CA LEU A 465 -58.33 41.67 107.75
C LEU A 465 -58.80 42.18 109.12
N GLN A 466 -58.32 43.36 109.56
CA GLN A 466 -58.76 44.00 110.80
C GLN A 466 -60.18 44.55 110.68
N MET A 467 -60.54 45.09 109.50
CA MET A 467 -61.91 45.53 109.18
C MET A 467 -62.88 44.35 109.25
N LEU A 468 -62.50 43.19 108.69
CA LEU A 468 -63.28 41.95 108.79
C LEU A 468 -63.45 41.49 110.25
N GLY A 469 -62.37 41.40 111.03
CA GLY A 469 -62.45 41.00 112.45
C GLY A 469 -63.33 41.93 113.30
N ALA A 470 -63.33 43.24 113.02
CA ALA A 470 -64.22 44.20 113.67
C ALA A 470 -65.69 44.03 113.25
N ILE A 471 -65.96 43.69 111.98
CA ILE A 471 -67.31 43.36 111.50
C ILE A 471 -67.80 42.06 112.17
N GLU A 472 -66.93 41.04 112.28
CA GLU A 472 -67.25 39.76 112.93
C GLU A 472 -67.59 39.96 114.41
N SER A 473 -66.76 40.66 115.17
CA SER A 473 -67.04 41.00 116.58
C SER A 473 -68.36 41.77 116.74
N ARG A 474 -68.69 42.69 115.82
CA ARG A 474 -69.97 43.40 115.84
C ARG A 474 -71.17 42.51 115.51
N ILE A 475 -70.99 41.48 114.68
CA ILE A 475 -72.02 40.48 114.41
C ILE A 475 -72.25 39.62 115.66
N GLU A 476 -71.19 39.21 116.35
CA GLU A 476 -71.28 38.46 117.61
C GLU A 476 -72.02 39.26 118.71
N GLU A 477 -71.71 40.54 118.89
CA GLU A 477 -72.46 41.44 119.79
C GLU A 477 -73.97 41.49 119.46
N LEU A 478 -74.32 41.58 118.19
CA LEU A 478 -75.72 41.66 117.74
C LEU A 478 -76.45 40.32 117.89
N ILE A 479 -75.76 39.19 117.76
CA ILE A 479 -76.30 37.85 118.03
C ILE A 479 -76.53 37.68 119.53
N GLN A 480 -75.56 38.06 120.37
CA GLN A 480 -75.69 37.98 121.82
C GLN A 480 -76.86 38.85 122.34
N GLY A 481 -77.03 40.06 121.80
CA GLY A 481 -78.18 40.91 122.11
C GLY A 481 -79.53 40.35 121.62
N LEU A 482 -79.54 39.54 120.56
CA LEU A 482 -80.73 38.80 120.10
C LEU A 482 -81.06 37.63 121.04
N ASP A 483 -80.06 36.88 121.50
CA ASP A 483 -80.25 35.80 122.48
C ASP A 483 -80.75 36.33 123.83
N GLU A 484 -80.24 37.49 124.29
CA GLU A 484 -80.75 38.17 125.49
C GLU A 484 -82.22 38.62 125.32
N ALA A 485 -82.58 39.17 124.16
CA ALA A 485 -83.96 39.55 123.87
C ALA A 485 -84.90 38.32 123.81
N TYR A 486 -84.42 37.21 123.26
CA TYR A 486 -85.17 35.94 123.20
C TYR A 486 -85.40 35.34 124.59
N GLN A 487 -84.46 35.53 125.52
CA GLN A 487 -84.63 35.13 126.93
C GLN A 487 -85.61 36.02 127.71
N GLN A 488 -85.81 37.27 127.30
CA GLN A 488 -86.70 38.22 127.98
C GLN A 488 -88.17 38.09 127.54
N ASP A 489 -88.45 38.03 126.23
CA ASP A 489 -89.82 37.94 125.70
C ASP A 489 -89.87 37.10 124.42
N GLN A 490 -89.99 35.78 124.61
CA GLN A 490 -89.90 34.77 123.56
C GLN A 490 -90.97 34.95 122.46
N ASP A 491 -92.21 35.28 122.83
CA ASP A 491 -93.32 35.42 121.88
C ASP A 491 -93.16 36.67 120.99
N MET A 492 -92.64 37.76 121.55
CA MET A 492 -92.33 38.97 120.78
C MET A 492 -91.23 38.72 119.74
N VAL A 493 -90.15 38.02 120.12
CA VAL A 493 -89.04 37.73 119.19
C VAL A 493 -89.49 36.80 118.08
N ILE A 494 -90.19 35.70 118.39
CA ILE A 494 -90.75 34.78 117.37
C ILE A 494 -91.69 35.52 116.40
N GLY A 495 -92.52 36.45 116.91
CA GLY A 495 -93.39 37.28 116.07
C GLY A 495 -92.63 38.23 115.12
N LEU A 496 -91.52 38.80 115.57
CA LEU A 496 -90.65 39.66 114.76
C LEU A 496 -89.82 38.86 113.74
N GLU A 497 -89.33 37.68 114.11
CA GLU A 497 -88.69 36.73 113.19
C GLU A 497 -89.66 36.33 112.07
N TRP A 498 -90.88 35.93 112.41
CA TRP A 498 -91.92 35.59 111.44
C TRP A 498 -92.18 36.73 110.45
N LYS A 499 -92.21 37.97 110.95
CA LYS A 499 -92.37 39.17 110.12
C LYS A 499 -91.17 39.38 109.19
N LYS A 500 -89.94 39.29 109.69
CA LYS A 500 -88.71 39.47 108.89
C LYS A 500 -88.49 38.37 107.86
N GLU A 501 -88.79 37.12 108.20
CA GLU A 501 -88.72 35.97 107.29
C GLU A 501 -89.84 36.03 106.24
N ARG A 502 -91.04 36.52 106.60
CA ARG A 502 -92.09 36.83 105.61
C ARG A 502 -91.63 37.90 104.63
N ASP A 503 -91.10 39.02 105.11
CA ASP A 503 -90.58 40.10 104.26
C ASP A 503 -89.41 39.62 103.37
N ARG A 504 -88.57 38.71 103.86
CA ARG A 504 -87.50 38.06 103.06
C ARG A 504 -88.08 37.17 101.96
N ARG A 505 -89.07 36.32 102.28
CA ARG A 505 -89.77 35.47 101.30
C ARG A 505 -90.57 36.28 100.28
N GLU A 506 -90.99 37.50 100.64
CA GLU A 506 -91.64 38.44 99.74
C GLU A 506 -90.63 39.06 98.78
N ARG A 507 -89.52 39.64 99.28
CA ARG A 507 -88.41 40.15 98.45
C ARG A 507 -87.84 39.11 97.47
N VAL A 508 -87.68 37.86 97.92
CA VAL A 508 -87.22 36.76 97.03
C VAL A 508 -88.25 36.44 95.93
N ARG A 509 -89.55 36.49 96.24
CA ARG A 509 -90.61 36.31 95.23
C ARG A 509 -90.67 37.49 94.26
N GLU A 510 -90.56 38.71 94.76
CA GLU A 510 -90.56 39.94 93.97
C GLU A 510 -89.37 39.97 92.99
N ASN A 511 -88.15 39.71 93.47
CA ASN A 511 -86.96 39.61 92.62
C ASN A 511 -87.09 38.51 91.55
N ARG A 512 -87.64 37.34 91.91
CA ARG A 512 -87.82 36.22 90.97
C ARG A 512 -88.90 36.51 89.92
N LEU A 513 -89.95 37.24 90.30
CA LEU A 513 -90.99 37.72 89.37
C LEU A 513 -90.43 38.79 88.43
N ARG A 514 -89.61 39.71 88.96
CA ARG A 514 -88.93 40.75 88.19
C ARG A 514 -87.97 40.17 87.16
N GLU A 515 -87.10 39.22 87.54
CA GLU A 515 -86.24 38.51 86.59
C GLU A 515 -87.04 37.80 85.48
N GLN A 516 -88.19 37.20 85.82
CA GLN A 516 -89.05 36.57 84.82
C GLN A 516 -89.69 37.61 83.89
N SER A 517 -90.11 38.76 84.41
CA SER A 517 -90.64 39.87 83.62
C SER A 517 -89.58 40.44 82.69
N GLU A 518 -88.37 40.72 83.17
CA GLU A 518 -87.25 41.22 82.37
C GLU A 518 -86.88 40.21 81.26
N LYS A 519 -86.82 38.91 81.57
CA LYS A 519 -86.61 37.83 80.58
C LYS A 519 -87.75 37.71 79.56
N GLN A 520 -89.00 38.03 79.93
CA GLN A 520 -90.13 38.07 78.99
C GLN A 520 -90.11 39.34 78.13
N GLU A 521 -89.80 40.49 78.70
CA GLU A 521 -89.67 41.77 77.99
C GLU A 521 -88.53 41.69 76.96
N ASP A 522 -87.36 41.16 77.33
CA ASP A 522 -86.25 40.99 76.38
C ASP A 522 -86.60 40.03 75.24
N ARG A 523 -87.33 38.95 75.51
CA ARG A 523 -87.86 38.05 74.45
C ARG A 523 -88.82 38.79 73.53
N LEU A 524 -89.73 39.59 74.08
CA LEU A 524 -90.69 40.39 73.32
C LEU A 524 -89.99 41.44 72.47
N LYS A 525 -89.04 42.18 73.05
CA LYS A 525 -88.22 43.24 72.45
C LYS A 525 -87.32 42.69 71.34
N GLN A 526 -86.69 41.54 71.56
CA GLN A 526 -85.86 40.88 70.55
C GLN A 526 -86.71 40.27 69.42
N SER A 527 -87.94 39.82 69.71
CA SER A 527 -88.93 39.42 68.69
C SER A 527 -89.40 40.62 67.86
N LEU A 528 -89.73 41.73 68.51
CA LEU A 528 -90.13 42.99 67.88
C LEU A 528 -89.02 43.56 66.98
N GLN A 529 -87.77 43.53 67.43
CA GLN A 529 -86.61 43.91 66.61
C GLN A 529 -86.34 42.96 65.43
N ARG A 530 -86.76 41.69 65.51
CA ARG A 530 -86.70 40.77 64.36
C ARG A 530 -87.81 41.05 63.35
N SER A 531 -89.01 41.43 63.79
CA SER A 531 -90.14 41.75 62.88
C SER A 531 -90.05 43.15 62.26
N GLN A 532 -89.42 44.12 62.94
CA GLN A 532 -89.19 45.47 62.41
C GLN A 532 -88.05 45.57 61.38
N LYS A 533 -87.22 44.52 61.21
CA LYS A 533 -86.15 44.53 60.20
C LYS A 533 -86.77 44.51 58.79
N PRO A 534 -86.44 45.47 57.90
CA PRO A 534 -87.07 45.58 56.59
C PRO A 534 -86.75 44.37 55.70
N VAL A 535 -87.80 43.75 55.15
CA VAL A 535 -87.69 42.55 54.29
C VAL A 535 -87.14 42.93 52.91
N PHE A 536 -85.88 42.57 52.66
CA PHE A 536 -85.20 42.89 51.40
C PHE A 536 -85.69 41.99 50.25
N LYS A 537 -86.64 42.49 49.44
CA LYS A 537 -87.16 41.79 48.26
C LYS A 537 -86.20 41.92 47.08
N LYS A 538 -85.43 40.86 46.77
CA LYS A 538 -84.66 40.78 45.53
C LYS A 538 -85.60 40.60 44.33
N ALA A 539 -85.44 41.41 43.30
CA ALA A 539 -86.19 41.29 42.05
C ALA A 539 -85.55 40.27 41.11
N GLY A 540 -86.36 39.36 40.54
CA GLY A 540 -85.92 38.37 39.55
C GLY A 540 -85.59 36.98 40.13
N LYS A 541 -85.89 35.94 39.34
CA LYS A 541 -85.62 34.54 39.69
C LYS A 541 -84.28 34.12 39.09
N GLN A 542 -83.25 34.01 39.91
CA GLN A 542 -81.88 33.68 39.46
C GLN A 542 -81.82 32.24 38.90
N VAL A 543 -81.30 32.09 37.67
CA VAL A 543 -81.07 30.77 37.06
C VAL A 543 -79.88 30.11 37.75
N MET A 544 -80.10 28.93 38.32
CA MET A 544 -79.09 28.15 39.04
C MET A 544 -78.42 27.16 38.09
N TYR A 545 -77.13 27.36 37.81
CA TYR A 545 -76.29 26.29 37.25
C TYR A 545 -76.00 25.25 38.34
N ARG A 546 -75.99 23.96 37.97
CA ARG A 546 -75.72 22.86 38.91
C ARG A 546 -74.21 22.66 39.08
N SER A 547 -73.69 22.98 40.27
CA SER A 547 -72.39 22.49 40.72
C SER A 547 -72.52 21.07 41.32
N PRO A 548 -71.45 20.26 41.36
CA PRO A 548 -71.44 19.02 42.14
C PRO A 548 -71.75 19.30 43.63
N PRO A 549 -72.37 18.35 44.36
CA PRO A 549 -72.73 18.56 45.75
C PRO A 549 -71.47 18.63 46.63
N LEU A 550 -71.26 19.79 47.27
CA LEU A 550 -70.37 19.90 48.41
C LEU A 550 -70.90 18.97 49.53
N ARG A 551 -70.02 18.14 50.09
CA ARG A 551 -70.32 17.37 51.31
C ARG A 551 -70.57 18.36 52.44
N GLN A 552 -71.84 18.57 52.77
CA GLN A 552 -72.22 19.28 53.99
C GLN A 552 -72.05 18.30 55.16
N GLU A 553 -70.97 18.47 55.92
CA GLU A 553 -70.91 17.88 57.25
C GLU A 553 -72.04 18.48 58.09
N ARG A 554 -72.86 17.61 58.67
CA ARG A 554 -73.93 18.03 59.59
C ARG A 554 -73.26 18.68 60.78
N LYS A 555 -73.33 20.01 60.87
CA LYS A 555 -73.04 20.72 62.11
C LYS A 555 -74.18 20.43 63.09
N VAL A 556 -74.08 19.29 63.78
CA VAL A 556 -74.89 18.99 64.95
C VAL A 556 -74.55 20.07 65.97
N VAL A 557 -75.56 20.81 66.41
CA VAL A 557 -75.45 21.59 67.64
C VAL A 557 -75.64 20.57 68.75
N GLU A 558 -74.54 20.12 69.35
CA GLU A 558 -74.61 19.39 70.61
C GLU A 558 -74.91 20.41 71.73
N ASP A 559 -75.92 20.11 72.54
CA ASP A 559 -76.19 20.89 73.76
C ASP A 559 -75.09 20.58 74.79
N THR A 560 -74.16 21.51 74.97
CA THR A 560 -72.98 21.34 75.85
C THR A 560 -73.28 21.56 77.34
N THR A 561 -74.56 21.60 77.74
CA THR A 561 -74.97 21.84 79.14
C THR A 561 -74.55 20.72 80.08
N ASP A 562 -74.53 19.49 79.56
CA ASP A 562 -74.22 18.30 80.36
C ASP A 562 -72.69 18.10 80.48
N ASP A 563 -71.93 18.47 79.44
CA ASP A 563 -70.46 18.44 79.47
C ASP A 563 -69.89 19.46 80.48
N GLU A 564 -70.49 20.66 80.60
CA GLU A 564 -70.10 21.63 81.65
C GLU A 564 -70.42 21.13 83.07
N ALA A 565 -71.54 20.40 83.25
CA ALA A 565 -71.90 19.80 84.53
C ALA A 565 -70.93 18.66 84.91
N HIS A 566 -70.62 17.76 84.00
CA HIS A 566 -69.67 16.66 84.24
C HIS A 566 -68.23 17.14 84.47
N ALA A 567 -67.81 18.22 83.80
CA ALA A 567 -66.52 18.86 84.07
C ALA A 567 -66.47 19.55 85.45
N ALA A 568 -67.61 20.05 85.95
CA ALA A 568 -67.71 20.58 87.31
C ALA A 568 -67.66 19.47 88.37
N ASP A 569 -68.38 18.36 88.16
CA ASP A 569 -68.36 17.20 89.06
C ASP A 569 -66.96 16.57 89.17
N HIS A 570 -66.24 16.38 88.04
CA HIS A 570 -64.84 15.93 88.09
C HIS A 570 -63.99 16.85 88.97
N LYS A 571 -64.20 18.16 88.90
CA LYS A 571 -63.43 19.16 89.67
C LYS A 571 -63.70 19.16 91.18
N VAL A 572 -64.73 18.44 91.63
CA VAL A 572 -65.13 18.29 93.03
C VAL A 572 -64.86 16.88 93.55
N PHE A 573 -64.94 15.86 92.67
CA PHE A 573 -64.91 14.44 93.05
C PHE A 573 -63.77 13.62 92.42
N ASP A 574 -62.91 14.22 91.58
CA ASP A 574 -61.77 13.58 90.87
C ASP A 574 -62.13 12.28 90.11
N ILE A 575 -63.33 12.26 89.51
CA ILE A 575 -63.90 11.12 88.78
C ILE A 575 -64.44 11.59 87.42
N TYR A 576 -63.99 10.94 86.34
CA TYR A 576 -64.52 11.09 84.98
C TYR A 576 -65.62 10.06 84.73
N ILE A 577 -66.78 10.49 84.23
CA ILE A 577 -67.86 9.58 83.80
C ILE A 577 -67.82 9.47 82.27
N ASP A 578 -67.56 8.28 81.73
CA ASP A 578 -67.51 8.09 80.28
C ASP A 578 -68.92 8.16 79.64
N ARG A 579 -69.11 9.10 78.72
CA ARG A 579 -70.38 9.37 77.99
C ARG A 579 -70.95 8.15 77.26
N LYS A 580 -70.15 7.13 76.94
CA LYS A 580 -70.61 5.90 76.26
C LYS A 580 -71.01 4.76 77.18
N THR A 581 -70.40 4.66 78.37
CA THR A 581 -70.57 3.51 79.28
C THR A 581 -71.23 3.88 80.60
N GLY A 582 -71.23 5.17 80.98
CA GLY A 582 -71.75 5.66 82.25
C GLY A 582 -70.94 5.24 83.47
N VAL A 583 -69.76 4.65 83.28
CA VAL A 583 -68.92 4.13 84.36
C VAL A 583 -67.97 5.23 84.85
N PRO A 584 -67.88 5.47 86.18
CA PRO A 584 -66.90 6.39 86.75
C PRO A 584 -65.48 5.81 86.74
N HIS A 585 -64.52 6.60 86.26
CA HIS A 585 -63.09 6.28 86.16
C HIS A 585 -62.24 7.39 86.76
N THR A 586 -61.13 7.03 87.41
CA THR A 586 -60.18 7.99 88.03
C THR A 586 -59.08 8.48 87.07
N GLU A 587 -59.02 7.92 85.86
CA GLU A 587 -58.03 8.26 84.84
C GLU A 587 -58.71 8.83 83.59
N MET A 588 -58.07 9.82 82.96
CA MET A 588 -58.62 10.52 81.79
C MET A 588 -58.69 9.57 80.57
N PRO A 589 -59.85 9.40 79.91
CA PRO A 589 -59.99 8.48 78.78
C PRO A 589 -59.05 8.79 77.61
N VAL A 590 -58.38 7.75 77.09
CA VAL A 590 -57.41 7.86 75.98
C VAL A 590 -58.08 7.55 74.63
N GLU A 591 -57.97 8.44 73.65
CA GLU A 591 -58.45 8.19 72.28
C GLU A 591 -57.45 7.35 71.46
N GLU A 592 -57.87 6.17 71.01
CA GLU A 592 -57.04 5.29 70.17
C GLU A 592 -57.00 5.70 68.68
N THR A 593 -55.82 6.09 68.19
CA THR A 593 -55.56 6.26 66.75
C THR A 593 -55.09 4.96 66.08
N ARG A 594 -55.74 4.56 64.96
CA ARG A 594 -55.48 3.29 64.24
C ARG A 594 -54.06 3.19 63.62
N PRO A 595 -53.37 2.03 63.66
CA PRO A 595 -52.01 1.85 63.12
C PRO A 595 -51.90 1.11 61.76
N GLY A 596 -50.82 1.37 60.99
CA GLY A 596 -50.40 0.60 59.79
C GLY A 596 -49.05 1.05 59.15
N ARG A 597 -48.18 0.12 58.73
CA ARG A 597 -46.78 0.34 58.20
C ARG A 597 -46.71 0.09 56.65
N GLY A 598 -45.69 0.45 55.84
CA GLY A 598 -44.31 0.98 56.02
C GLY A 598 -43.22 -0.11 55.94
N PRO A 599 -41.99 0.08 55.34
CA PRO A 599 -41.34 1.27 54.73
C PRO A 599 -40.61 1.05 53.35
N LEU A 600 -39.69 1.98 52.96
CA LEU A 600 -38.80 2.05 51.76
C LEU A 600 -39.47 2.60 50.47
N SER A 601 -38.86 3.46 49.63
CA SER A 601 -37.45 3.90 49.49
C SER A 601 -37.34 5.42 49.16
N PRO A 602 -36.16 6.08 49.30
CA PRO A 602 -36.01 7.50 49.00
C PRO A 602 -35.78 7.75 47.50
N LYS A 603 -36.68 8.51 46.86
CA LYS A 603 -36.38 9.19 45.59
C LYS A 603 -36.08 10.67 45.84
N SER A 604 -35.05 11.15 45.17
CA SER A 604 -34.54 12.51 45.21
C SER A 604 -35.55 13.52 44.67
N ASN A 605 -35.79 14.61 45.43
CA ASN A 605 -36.33 15.83 44.87
C ASN A 605 -35.21 16.62 44.19
N ALA A 606 -35.30 16.81 42.89
CA ALA A 606 -34.53 17.82 42.17
C ALA A 606 -35.27 19.16 42.27
N THR A 607 -34.73 20.12 43.02
CA THR A 607 -35.19 21.51 42.97
C THR A 607 -34.66 22.19 41.72
N ALA A 608 -35.53 22.43 40.75
CA ALA A 608 -35.29 23.44 39.74
C ALA A 608 -35.53 24.83 40.35
N ARG A 609 -34.49 25.66 40.42
CA ARG A 609 -34.63 27.11 40.50
C ARG A 609 -33.45 27.74 39.79
N GLU A 610 -33.74 28.45 38.71
CA GLU A 610 -32.77 29.30 38.02
C GLU A 610 -32.33 30.45 38.93
N SER A 611 -31.06 30.82 38.81
CA SER A 611 -30.51 32.02 39.41
C SER A 611 -30.77 33.22 38.50
N SER A 612 -31.17 34.34 39.09
CA SER A 612 -30.53 35.63 38.81
C SER A 612 -29.58 35.92 39.96
#